data_AF-A0A918E8J4-F1
#
_entry.id   AF-A0A918E8J4-F1
#
_cell.length_a   1.000
_cell.length_b   1.000
_cell.length_c   1.000
_cell.angle_alpha   90.00
_cell.angle_beta   90.00
_cell.angle_gamma   90.00
#
_symmetry.space_group_name_H-M   'P 1'
#
loop_
_entity.id
_entity.type
_entity.pdbx_description
1 polymer ?
#
loop_
_entity_poly.entity_id
_entity_poly.type
_entity_poly.pdbx_seq_one_letter_code
_entity_poly.pdbx_strand_id
1 'polypeptide(L)'
;MGEPDRIPDTPILDRQRQLRGYRMNKMAMGLGDPVNREAFKADEPAYLDRFGLSEEEKTAVLTRNWKEMIRLGGNLFFVLKITAVDPIRITEIGAHQVDMDHESFLRDRLGKKV
;
A
#
# COMPACT_ATOMS: atom_id res chain seq x y z
N MET A 1 15.49 -16.78 -21.89
CA MET A 1 15.55 -17.16 -20.47
C MET A 1 14.19 -16.85 -19.89
N GLY A 2 13.37 -17.86 -19.62
CA GLY A 2 12.04 -17.66 -19.04
C GLY A 2 12.16 -17.16 -17.61
N GLU A 3 11.33 -16.19 -17.23
CA GLU A 3 11.31 -15.57 -15.91
C GLU A 3 10.89 -16.62 -14.85
N PRO A 4 11.80 -17.12 -13.99
CA PRO A 4 11.58 -18.39 -13.28
C PRO A 4 10.47 -18.40 -12.23
N ASP A 5 9.97 -17.24 -11.77
CA ASP A 5 9.14 -17.14 -10.56
C ASP A 5 7.86 -16.32 -10.77
N ARG A 6 7.20 -16.48 -11.92
CA ARG A 6 5.95 -15.76 -12.19
C ARG A 6 4.74 -16.48 -11.60
N ILE A 7 4.31 -16.04 -10.43
CA ILE A 7 3.00 -16.41 -9.86
C ILE A 7 1.94 -15.48 -10.48
N PRO A 8 0.86 -16.00 -11.10
CA PRO A 8 -0.22 -15.18 -11.65
C PRO A 8 -0.77 -14.17 -10.63
N ASP A 9 -1.02 -12.95 -11.09
CA ASP A 9 -1.58 -11.84 -10.31
C ASP A 9 -0.84 -11.48 -9.01
N THR A 10 0.39 -11.97 -8.85
CA THR A 10 1.21 -11.75 -7.65
C THR A 10 2.46 -10.98 -8.04
N PRO A 11 2.51 -9.66 -7.82
CA PRO A 11 3.70 -8.87 -8.08
C PRO A 11 4.80 -9.24 -7.07
N ILE A 12 5.78 -10.03 -7.49
CA ILE A 12 6.96 -10.35 -6.69
C ILE A 12 7.78 -9.08 -6.47
N LEU A 13 8.11 -8.76 -5.22
CA LEU A 13 8.99 -7.63 -4.88
C LEU A 13 10.45 -7.97 -5.24
N ASP A 14 10.77 -7.85 -6.52
CA ASP A 14 12.14 -7.90 -7.01
C ASP A 14 12.87 -6.56 -6.83
N ARG A 15 14.15 -6.54 -7.24
CA ARG A 15 14.99 -5.33 -7.18
C ARG A 15 14.41 -4.16 -7.98
N GLN A 16 13.83 -4.39 -9.15
CA GLN A 16 13.30 -3.32 -10.00
C GLN A 16 12.09 -2.66 -9.35
N ARG A 17 11.17 -3.46 -8.80
CA ARG A 17 10.01 -2.95 -8.06
C ARG A 17 10.42 -2.24 -6.77
N GLN A 18 11.41 -2.77 -6.05
CA GLN A 18 11.92 -2.13 -4.85
C GLN A 18 12.51 -0.74 -5.15
N LEU A 19 13.24 -0.60 -6.25
CA LEU A 19 13.78 0.69 -6.70
C LEU A 19 12.65 1.64 -7.12
N ARG A 20 11.65 1.15 -7.87
CA ARG A 20 10.51 1.95 -8.32
C ARG A 20 9.72 2.53 -7.15
N GLY A 21 9.33 1.70 -6.18
CA GLY A 21 8.53 2.12 -5.04
C GLY A 21 9.33 2.67 -3.86
N TYR A 22 10.65 2.89 -4.00
CA TYR A 22 11.51 3.27 -2.87
C TYR A 22 11.01 4.52 -2.12
N ARG A 23 10.54 5.53 -2.86
CA ARG A 23 10.08 6.80 -2.29
C ARG A 23 8.83 6.61 -1.45
N MET A 24 7.81 5.97 -2.00
CA MET A 24 6.58 5.63 -1.29
C MET A 24 6.82 4.71 -0.09
N ASN A 25 7.66 3.68 -0.24
CA ASN A 25 8.01 2.78 0.87
C ASN A 25 8.73 3.51 2.01
N LYS A 26 9.66 4.41 1.67
CA LYS A 26 10.37 5.25 2.64
C LYS A 26 9.44 6.24 3.34
N MET A 27 8.51 6.85 2.61
CA MET A 27 7.45 7.71 3.14
C MET A 27 6.62 6.94 4.18
N ALA A 28 6.08 5.78 3.79
CA ALA A 28 5.25 4.98 4.69
C ALA A 28 6.04 4.50 5.92
N MET A 29 7.32 4.16 5.78
CA MET A 29 8.20 3.87 6.92
C MET A 29 8.29 5.02 7.94
N GLY A 30 8.28 6.26 7.48
CA GLY A 30 8.30 7.44 8.34
C GLY A 30 7.14 7.49 9.34
N LEU A 31 6.00 6.89 9.01
CA LEU A 31 4.80 6.85 9.86
C LEU A 31 4.94 5.92 11.09
N GLY A 32 6.06 5.20 11.22
CA GLY A 32 6.43 4.55 12.48
C GLY A 32 6.67 5.56 13.63
N ASP A 33 7.08 6.79 13.30
CA ASP A 33 7.31 7.87 14.25
C ASP A 33 6.02 8.68 14.53
N PRO A 34 5.61 8.89 15.81
CA PRO A 34 4.48 9.72 16.17
C PRO A 34 4.51 11.14 15.56
N VAL A 35 5.66 11.80 15.52
CA VAL A 35 5.77 13.17 14.99
C VAL A 35 5.41 13.22 13.52
N ASN A 36 5.82 12.20 12.76
CA ASN A 36 5.49 12.09 11.35
C ASN A 36 4.01 11.78 11.11
N ARG A 37 3.36 11.03 12.02
CA ARG A 37 1.91 10.79 11.94
C ARG A 37 1.13 12.09 12.14
N GLU A 38 1.54 12.92 13.10
CA GLU A 38 0.89 14.22 13.32
C GLU A 38 1.13 15.15 12.13
N ALA A 39 2.34 15.17 11.55
CA ALA A 39 2.60 15.92 10.32
C ALA A 39 1.77 15.43 9.12
N PHE A 40 1.63 14.12 8.95
CA PHE A 40 0.82 13.51 7.89
C PHE A 40 -0.67 13.88 8.04
N LYS A 41 -1.21 13.85 9.26
CA LYS A 41 -2.61 14.25 9.54
C LYS A 41 -2.87 15.73 9.32
N ALA A 42 -1.88 16.57 9.62
CA ALA A 42 -2.03 18.02 9.52
C ALA A 42 -2.11 18.50 8.07
N ASP A 43 -1.24 17.97 7.20
CA ASP A 43 -1.22 18.28 5.77
C ASP A 43 -0.61 17.10 5.00
N GLU A 44 -1.48 16.19 4.57
CA GLU A 44 -1.05 14.97 3.89
C GLU A 44 -0.30 15.27 2.59
N PRO A 45 -0.81 16.10 1.64
CA PRO A 45 -0.06 16.47 0.45
C PRO A 45 1.34 17.03 0.74
N ALA A 46 1.46 17.95 1.70
CA ALA A 46 2.76 18.52 2.07
C ALA A 46 3.70 17.49 2.69
N TYR A 47 3.18 16.54 3.47
CA TYR A 47 3.99 15.44 3.99
C TYR A 47 4.55 14.56 2.87
N LEU A 48 3.73 14.21 1.87
CA LEU A 48 4.13 13.40 0.72
C LEU A 48 5.20 14.10 -0.13
N ASP A 49 5.11 15.42 -0.28
CA ASP A 49 6.08 16.22 -1.06
C ASP A 49 7.51 16.15 -0.50
N ARG A 50 7.67 15.92 0.80
CA ARG A 50 9.00 15.72 1.44
C ARG A 50 9.76 14.52 0.90
N PHE A 51 9.09 13.56 0.28
CA PHE A 51 9.67 12.30 -0.20
C PHE A 51 9.80 12.23 -1.73
N GLY A 52 9.30 13.25 -2.45
CA GLY A 52 9.39 13.32 -3.91
C GLY A 52 8.65 12.19 -4.63
N LEU A 53 7.49 11.78 -4.11
CA LEU A 53 6.62 10.81 -4.78
C LEU A 53 6.27 11.29 -6.20
N SER A 54 6.07 10.35 -7.12
CA SER A 54 5.42 10.69 -8.39
C SER A 54 3.95 11.07 -8.18
N GLU A 55 3.34 11.75 -9.15
CA GLU A 55 1.91 12.09 -9.08
C GLU A 55 1.01 10.84 -8.96
N GLU A 56 1.40 9.73 -9.61
CA GLU A 56 0.70 8.44 -9.48
C GLU A 56 0.81 7.88 -8.05
N GLU A 57 2.01 7.89 -7.47
CA GLU A 57 2.23 7.43 -6.08
C GLU A 57 1.47 8.32 -5.08
N LYS A 58 1.55 9.64 -5.27
CA LYS A 58 0.86 10.62 -4.42
C LYS A 58 -0.64 10.40 -4.47
N THR A 59 -1.21 10.25 -5.67
CA THR A 59 -2.64 9.97 -5.86
C THR A 59 -3.05 8.65 -5.23
N ALA A 60 -2.26 7.58 -5.42
CA ALA A 60 -2.54 6.29 -4.82
C ALA A 60 -2.59 6.38 -3.28
N VAL A 61 -1.64 7.09 -2.67
CA VAL A 61 -1.62 7.33 -1.22
C VAL A 61 -2.84 8.13 -0.78
N LEU A 62 -3.07 9.32 -1.34
CA LEU A 62 -4.15 10.23 -0.96
C LEU A 62 -5.55 9.59 -1.08
N THR A 63 -5.74 8.72 -2.06
CA THR A 63 -7.01 8.01 -2.28
C THR A 63 -7.11 6.67 -1.55
N ARG A 64 -6.08 6.31 -0.77
CA ARG A 64 -5.93 5.00 -0.11
C ARG A 64 -6.11 3.83 -1.09
N ASN A 65 -5.68 3.99 -2.35
CA ASN A 65 -5.76 2.95 -3.36
C ASN A 65 -4.65 1.91 -3.15
N TRP A 66 -4.91 0.94 -2.27
CA TRP A 66 -3.94 -0.08 -1.87
C TRP A 66 -3.48 -0.96 -3.04
N LYS A 67 -4.39 -1.27 -3.97
CA LYS A 67 -4.08 -2.03 -5.18
C LYS A 67 -3.03 -1.30 -6.01
N GLU A 68 -3.24 0.00 -6.19
CA GLU A 68 -2.36 0.86 -6.96
C GLU A 68 -1.02 1.08 -6.28
N MET A 69 -0.99 1.28 -4.96
CA MET A 69 0.27 1.33 -4.21
C MET A 69 1.13 0.09 -4.47
N ILE A 70 0.56 -1.12 -4.47
CA ILE A 70 1.33 -2.33 -4.77
C ILE A 70 1.73 -2.40 -6.26
N ARG A 71 0.84 -2.02 -7.19
CA ARG A 71 1.17 -1.95 -8.63
C ARG A 71 2.36 -1.02 -8.91
N LEU A 72 2.45 0.08 -8.15
CA LEU A 72 3.50 1.10 -8.24
C LEU A 72 4.83 0.69 -7.57
N GLY A 73 4.90 -0.46 -6.90
CA GLY A 73 6.12 -0.96 -6.26
C GLY A 73 6.14 -0.77 -4.73
N GLY A 74 5.02 -0.34 -4.15
CA GLY A 74 4.81 -0.40 -2.72
C GLY A 74 4.87 -1.84 -2.23
N ASN A 75 5.58 -2.06 -1.12
CA ASN A 75 5.47 -3.33 -0.41
C ASN A 75 4.42 -3.19 0.68
N LEU A 76 3.54 -4.19 0.80
CA LEU A 76 2.40 -4.20 1.71
C LEU A 76 2.81 -3.86 3.15
N PHE A 77 3.91 -4.40 3.67
CA PHE A 77 4.38 -4.16 5.04
C PHE A 77 4.91 -2.75 5.29
N PHE A 78 5.33 -2.04 4.23
CA PHE A 78 5.64 -0.62 4.32
C PHE A 78 4.37 0.22 4.32
N VAL A 79 3.53 0.07 3.29
CA VAL A 79 2.35 0.91 3.11
C VAL A 79 1.28 0.71 4.18
N LEU A 80 1.22 -0.47 4.82
CA LEU A 80 0.36 -0.73 5.98
C LEU A 80 0.58 0.24 7.15
N LYS A 81 1.72 0.94 7.22
CA LYS A 81 1.94 1.98 8.25
C LYS A 81 1.02 3.19 8.12
N ILE A 82 0.40 3.41 6.96
CA ILE A 82 -0.67 4.39 6.79
C ILE A 82 -1.86 4.08 7.73
N THR A 83 -2.08 2.80 8.06
CA THR A 83 -3.15 2.40 9.00
C THR A 83 -2.94 2.87 10.44
N ALA A 84 -1.73 3.33 10.78
CA ALA A 84 -1.48 3.98 12.08
C ALA A 84 -2.07 5.41 12.14
N VAL A 85 -2.42 5.98 11.00
CA VAL A 85 -3.12 7.27 10.87
C VAL A 85 -4.60 7.05 10.57
N ASP A 86 -4.90 6.18 9.60
CA ASP A 86 -6.27 5.83 9.20
C ASP A 86 -6.54 4.33 9.39
N PRO A 87 -7.05 3.92 10.57
CA PRO A 87 -7.23 2.51 10.88
C PRO A 87 -8.22 1.83 9.93
N ILE A 88 -7.78 0.72 9.33
CA ILE A 88 -8.58 -0.16 8.50
C ILE A 88 -8.13 -1.60 8.73
N ARG A 89 -9.04 -2.58 8.66
CA ARG A 89 -8.65 -3.99 8.85
C ARG A 89 -7.83 -4.46 7.65
N ILE A 90 -6.81 -5.28 7.91
CA ILE A 90 -6.00 -5.85 6.83
C ILE A 90 -6.82 -6.68 5.82
N THR A 91 -7.96 -7.24 6.24
CA THR A 91 -8.90 -7.94 5.37
C THR A 91 -9.69 -7.02 4.46
N GLU A 92 -9.97 -5.78 4.87
CA GLU A 92 -10.61 -4.77 4.02
C GLU A 92 -9.62 -4.27 2.95
N ILE A 93 -8.34 -4.12 3.32
CA ILE A 93 -7.25 -3.88 2.37
C ILE A 93 -7.15 -5.05 1.37
N GLY A 94 -7.16 -6.29 1.86
CA GLY A 94 -7.14 -7.48 1.01
C GLY A 94 -8.29 -7.51 0.01
N ALA A 95 -9.51 -7.19 0.45
CA ALA A 95 -10.68 -7.07 -0.41
C ALA A 95 -10.51 -6.00 -1.49
N HIS A 96 -10.02 -4.81 -1.11
CA HIS A 96 -9.73 -3.72 -2.05
C HIS A 96 -8.67 -4.11 -3.10
N GLN A 97 -7.67 -4.92 -2.76
CA GLN A 97 -6.64 -5.32 -3.72
C GLN A 97 -7.16 -6.22 -4.85
N VAL A 98 -8.28 -6.90 -4.62
CA VAL A 98 -8.91 -7.83 -5.57
C VAL A 98 -10.28 -7.36 -6.05
N ASP A 99 -10.62 -6.08 -5.82
CA ASP A 99 -11.88 -5.45 -6.21
C ASP A 99 -13.13 -6.21 -5.74
N MET A 100 -13.09 -6.73 -4.50
CA MET A 100 -14.21 -7.42 -3.85
C MET A 100 -14.77 -6.57 -2.71
N ASP A 101 -16.07 -6.73 -2.42
CA ASP A 101 -16.61 -6.30 -1.13
C ASP A 101 -16.01 -7.13 0.02
N HIS A 102 -16.00 -6.58 1.23
CA HIS A 102 -15.31 -7.20 2.36
C HIS A 102 -15.95 -8.54 2.76
N GLU A 103 -17.27 -8.67 2.71
CA GLU A 103 -17.97 -9.91 3.08
C GLU A 103 -17.64 -11.05 2.11
N SER A 104 -17.73 -10.79 0.80
CA SER A 104 -17.36 -11.76 -0.22
C SER A 104 -15.88 -12.13 -0.13
N PHE A 105 -15.00 -11.19 0.19
CA PHE A 105 -13.58 -11.51 0.42
C PHE A 105 -13.40 -12.45 1.62
N LEU A 106 -14.06 -12.18 2.74
CA LEU A 106 -14.00 -13.03 3.93
C LEU A 106 -14.52 -14.44 3.65
N ARG A 107 -15.65 -14.56 2.94
CA ARG A 107 -16.27 -15.85 2.60
C ARG A 107 -15.46 -16.62 1.55
N ASP A 108 -15.20 -16.00 0.40
CA ASP A 108 -14.75 -16.69 -0.81
C ASP A 108 -13.22 -16.84 -0.88
N ARG A 109 -12.46 -15.92 -0.26
CA ARG A 109 -10.99 -15.98 -0.23
C ARG A 109 -10.44 -16.51 1.09
N LEU A 110 -11.05 -16.16 2.22
CA LEU A 110 -10.56 -16.54 3.54
C LEU A 110 -11.35 -17.69 4.21
N GLY A 111 -12.42 -18.18 3.58
CA GLY A 111 -13.22 -19.31 4.09
C GLY A 111 -13.89 -19.02 5.44
N LYS A 112 -14.14 -17.75 5.75
CA LYS A 112 -14.80 -17.35 7.00
C LYS A 112 -16.32 -17.55 6.88
N LYS A 113 -16.93 -17.96 7.99
CA LYS A 113 -18.38 -17.86 8.17
C LYS A 113 -18.67 -16.42 8.56
N VAL A 114 -19.22 -15.66 7.62
CA VAL A 114 -19.68 -14.28 7.76
C VAL A 114 -21.18 -14.24 7.96
#